data_AF-G8X7R9-F1
#
_entry.id   AF-G8X7R9-F1
#
_cell.length_a   1.000
_cell.length_b   1.000
_cell.length_c   1.000
_cell.angle_alpha   90.00
_cell.angle_beta   90.00
_cell.angle_gamma   90.00
#
_symmetry.space_group_name_H-M   'P 1'
#
loop_
_entity.id
_entity.type
_entity.pdbx_description
1 polymer ?
#
loop_
_entity_poly.entity_id
_entity_poly.type
_entity_poly.pdbx_seq_one_letter_code
_entity_poly.pdbx_strand_id
1 'polypeptide(L)'
;MKESKKEIELWLKRDLEEHYLVLYIDATFVHTRRDNSVKKEGYFTILGIKEEETREVLTIVNHPTEGALLWQQELESLKTRGVKSIGLVVSDSLTSIENASAKVFPNAKHQLCVVHFKRNILAIFPRTKRVEIAIELKEIELII
;
A
#
# COMPACT_ATOMS: atom_id res chain seq x y z
N MET A 1 -18.31 -20.07 -6.92
CA MET A 1 -18.27 -18.60 -7.11
C MET A 1 -19.10 -17.82 -6.09
N LYS A 2 -20.34 -18.21 -5.73
CA LYS A 2 -21.10 -17.55 -4.65
C LYS A 2 -20.48 -17.74 -3.26
N GLU A 3 -19.97 -18.93 -2.97
CA GLU A 3 -19.30 -19.26 -1.71
C GLU A 3 -18.03 -18.42 -1.50
N SER A 4 -17.19 -18.31 -2.53
CA SER A 4 -15.98 -17.49 -2.52
C SER A 4 -16.23 -16.00 -2.26
N LYS A 5 -17.38 -15.45 -2.68
CA LYS A 5 -17.72 -14.04 -2.38
C LYS A 5 -17.97 -13.83 -0.89
N LYS A 6 -18.69 -14.76 -0.26
CA LYS A 6 -18.98 -14.70 1.18
C LYS A 6 -17.69 -14.83 1.99
N GLU A 7 -16.78 -15.72 1.59
CA GLU A 7 -15.47 -15.86 2.23
C GLU A 7 -14.64 -14.59 2.13
N ILE A 8 -14.62 -13.94 0.95
CA ILE A 8 -13.94 -12.65 0.75
C ILE A 8 -14.55 -11.57 1.65
N GLU A 9 -15.88 -11.48 1.72
CA GLU A 9 -16.55 -10.49 2.57
C GLU A 9 -16.24 -10.70 4.07
N LEU A 10 -16.23 -11.96 4.53
CA LEU A 10 -15.85 -12.30 5.90
C LEU A 10 -14.39 -11.92 6.16
N TRP A 11 -13.49 -12.24 5.23
CA TRP A 11 -12.07 -11.90 5.34
C TRP A 11 -11.83 -10.38 5.33
N LEU A 12 -12.57 -9.60 4.54
CA LEU A 12 -12.48 -8.13 4.52
C LEU A 12 -13.03 -7.48 5.79
N LYS A 13 -13.90 -8.18 6.54
CA LYS A 13 -14.51 -7.68 7.78
C LYS A 13 -13.92 -8.27 9.06
N ARG A 14 -12.94 -9.17 8.93
CA ARG A 14 -12.32 -9.84 10.09
C ARG A 14 -11.66 -8.82 11.02
N ASP A 15 -11.60 -9.18 12.29
CA ASP A 15 -10.85 -8.43 13.28
C ASP A 15 -9.34 -8.49 12.97
N LEU A 16 -8.66 -7.39 13.24
CA LEU A 16 -7.23 -7.22 13.09
C LEU A 16 -6.56 -7.02 14.45
N GLU A 17 -5.24 -7.11 14.46
CA GLU A 17 -4.47 -6.80 15.65
C GLU A 17 -4.47 -5.32 15.98
N GLU A 18 -4.27 -5.02 17.26
CA GLU A 18 -4.32 -3.64 17.76
C GLU A 18 -3.14 -2.79 17.28
N HIS A 19 -2.01 -3.43 16.95
CA HIS A 19 -0.78 -2.75 16.57
C HIS A 19 -0.07 -3.43 15.39
N TYR A 20 0.41 -2.60 14.46
CA TYR A 20 1.27 -3.02 13.35
C TYR A 20 2.53 -2.15 13.32
N LEU A 21 3.70 -2.79 13.17
CA LEU A 21 4.98 -2.09 13.07
C LEU A 21 5.04 -1.25 11.80
N VAL A 22 4.68 -1.85 10.67
CA VAL A 22 4.73 -1.22 9.35
C VAL A 22 3.48 -1.56 8.56
N LEU A 23 2.94 -0.58 7.84
CA LEU A 23 1.86 -0.75 6.89
C LEU A 23 2.37 -0.36 5.50
N TYR A 24 2.41 -1.32 4.58
CA TYR A 24 2.72 -1.10 3.17
C TYR A 24 1.45 -0.88 2.37
N ILE A 25 1.45 0.15 1.51
CA ILE A 25 0.38 0.41 0.54
C ILE A 25 0.98 0.38 -0.86
N ASP A 26 0.52 -0.56 -1.67
CA ASP A 26 1.00 -0.74 -3.05
C ASP A 26 -0.17 -0.81 -4.04
N ALA A 27 0.09 -0.41 -5.28
CA ALA A 27 -0.90 -0.33 -6.35
C ALA A 27 -0.55 -1.29 -7.49
N THR A 28 -1.44 -2.24 -7.77
CA THR A 28 -1.37 -3.07 -8.96
C THR A 28 -2.43 -2.64 -9.96
N PHE A 29 -2.01 -2.26 -11.16
CA PHE A 29 -2.93 -1.85 -12.21
C PHE A 29 -3.35 -3.03 -13.08
N VAL A 30 -4.66 -3.31 -13.11
CA VAL A 30 -5.26 -4.44 -13.83
C VAL A 30 -6.23 -3.94 -14.88
N HIS A 31 -6.30 -4.62 -16.03
CA HIS A 31 -7.34 -4.36 -17.02
C HIS A 31 -8.67 -4.91 -16.51
N THR A 32 -9.56 -4.03 -16.08
CA THR A 32 -10.85 -4.36 -15.49
C THR A 32 -11.96 -4.03 -16.46
N ARG A 33 -12.85 -5.00 -16.69
CA ARG A 33 -14.05 -4.81 -17.49
C ARG A 33 -15.17 -4.26 -16.61
N ARG A 34 -15.70 -3.09 -16.95
CA ARG A 34 -16.95 -2.55 -16.41
C ARG A 34 -17.91 -2.29 -17.55
N ASP A 35 -19.11 -2.85 -17.41
CA ASP A 35 -20.17 -2.78 -18.41
C ASP A 35 -19.62 -3.17 -19.81
N ASN A 36 -19.59 -2.21 -20.72
CA ASN A 36 -19.15 -2.37 -22.10
C ASN A 36 -17.73 -1.84 -22.38
N SER A 37 -16.93 -1.53 -21.36
CA SER A 37 -15.56 -1.03 -21.55
C SER A 37 -14.53 -1.77 -20.69
N VAL A 38 -13.29 -1.83 -21.16
CA VAL A 38 -12.14 -2.32 -20.41
C VAL A 38 -11.21 -1.14 -20.16
N LYS A 39 -10.89 -0.87 -18.89
CA LYS A 39 -9.98 0.20 -18.49
C LYS A 39 -8.93 -0.36 -17.52
N LYS A 40 -7.78 0.29 -17.49
CA LYS A 40 -6.71 -0.03 -16.53
C LYS A 40 -7.06 0.65 -15.21
N GLU A 41 -7.33 -0.13 -14.17
CA GLU A 41 -7.75 0.35 -12.84
C GLU A 41 -6.75 -0.06 -11.76
N GLY A 42 -6.63 0.77 -10.72
CA GLY A 42 -5.77 0.49 -9.56
C GLY A 42 -6.45 -0.44 -8.56
N TYR A 43 -5.76 -1.52 -8.21
CA TYR A 43 -6.05 -2.37 -7.05
C TYR A 43 -4.98 -2.12 -6.00
N PHE A 44 -5.40 -1.56 -4.89
CA PHE A 44 -4.53 -1.18 -3.80
C PHE A 44 -4.54 -2.26 -2.73
N THR A 45 -3.34 -2.74 -2.39
CA THR A 45 -3.13 -3.74 -1.37
C THR A 45 -2.54 -3.06 -0.15
N ILE A 46 -3.19 -3.23 1.00
CA ILE A 46 -2.68 -2.79 2.29
C ILE A 46 -2.14 -4.01 3.02
N LEU A 47 -0.84 -4.04 3.29
CA LEU A 47 -0.14 -5.14 3.96
C LEU A 47 0.43 -4.67 5.30
N GLY A 48 0.14 -5.39 6.37
CA GLY A 48 0.65 -5.10 7.71
C GLY A 48 1.81 -6.02 8.08
N ILE A 49 2.79 -5.47 8.79
CA ILE A 49 3.85 -6.20 9.49
C ILE A 49 3.53 -6.17 10.98
N LYS A 50 3.40 -7.35 11.60
CA LYS A 50 3.10 -7.50 13.02
C LYS A 50 4.36 -7.38 13.88
N GLU A 51 4.17 -7.33 15.20
CA GLU A 51 5.28 -7.34 16.17
C GLU A 51 6.15 -8.60 16.07
N GLU A 52 5.54 -9.73 15.73
CA GLU A 52 6.23 -11.01 15.50
C GLU A 52 6.92 -11.08 14.12
N GLU A 53 7.09 -9.94 13.43
CA GLU A 53 7.68 -9.81 12.09
C GLU A 53 6.97 -10.59 10.98
N THR A 54 5.78 -11.13 11.28
CA THR A 54 4.93 -11.79 10.28
C THR A 54 4.18 -10.76 9.44
N ARG A 55 3.83 -11.15 8.22
CA ARG A 55 3.17 -10.29 7.24
C ARG A 55 1.77 -10.79 6.97
N GLU A 56 0.82 -9.88 6.85
CA GLU A 56 -0.52 -10.23 6.38
C GLU A 56 -1.12 -9.14 5.49
N VAL A 57 -1.97 -9.54 4.55
CA VAL A 57 -2.74 -8.59 3.75
C VAL A 57 -3.97 -8.19 4.54
N LEU A 58 -4.13 -6.90 4.81
CA LEU A 58 -5.24 -6.36 5.60
C LEU A 58 -6.47 -6.07 4.74
N THR A 59 -6.27 -5.57 3.53
CA THR A 59 -7.34 -5.33 2.56
C THR A 59 -6.79 -5.26 1.15
N ILE A 60 -7.66 -5.54 0.17
CA ILE A 60 -7.44 -5.27 -1.24
C ILE A 60 -8.66 -4.50 -1.71
N VAL A 61 -8.44 -3.28 -2.19
CA VAL A 61 -9.52 -2.40 -2.64
C VAL A 61 -9.22 -1.89 -4.04
N ASN A 62 -10.28 -1.80 -4.85
CA ASN A 62 -10.19 -1.19 -6.16
C ASN A 62 -10.77 0.22 -6.09
N HIS A 63 -9.92 1.20 -6.42
CA HIS A 63 -10.31 2.61 -6.54
C HIS A 63 -10.00 3.07 -7.97
N PRO A 64 -11.03 3.30 -8.82
CA PRO A 64 -10.83 3.76 -10.19
C PRO A 64 -10.17 5.15 -10.29
N THR A 65 -10.28 5.95 -9.23
CA THR A 65 -9.67 7.29 -9.10
C THR A 65 -9.04 7.40 -7.72
N GLU A 66 -7.81 7.91 -7.63
CA GLU A 66 -7.17 8.20 -6.34
C GLU A 66 -7.77 9.46 -5.69
N GLY A 67 -7.83 9.49 -4.35
CA GLY A 67 -8.26 10.68 -3.62
C GLY A 67 -8.13 10.54 -2.10
N ALA A 68 -7.87 11.67 -1.43
CA ALA A 68 -7.68 11.74 0.03
C ALA A 68 -8.81 11.09 0.83
N LEU A 69 -10.06 11.26 0.37
CA LEU A 69 -11.23 10.71 1.04
C LEU A 69 -11.25 9.18 1.03
N LEU A 70 -10.86 8.57 -0.09
CA LEU A 70 -10.83 7.11 -0.22
C LEU A 70 -9.77 6.52 0.71
N TRP A 71 -8.59 7.13 0.78
CA TRP A 71 -7.54 6.70 1.71
C TRP A 71 -7.96 6.82 3.17
N GLN A 72 -8.63 7.91 3.52
CA GLN A 72 -9.16 8.08 4.86
C GLN A 72 -10.17 6.97 5.20
N GLN A 73 -11.08 6.65 4.28
CA GLN A 73 -12.06 5.57 4.45
C GLN A 73 -11.40 4.20 4.65
N GLU A 74 -10.40 3.86 3.84
CA GLU A 74 -9.69 2.58 3.99
C GLU A 74 -8.95 2.49 5.32
N LEU A 75 -8.26 3.55 5.73
CA LEU A 75 -7.54 3.59 7.00
C LEU A 75 -8.48 3.60 8.21
N GLU A 76 -9.62 4.28 8.12
CA GLU A 76 -10.67 4.23 9.14
C GLU A 76 -11.29 2.83 9.25
N SER A 77 -11.48 2.14 8.12
CA SER A 77 -11.93 0.75 8.11
C SER A 77 -11.01 -0.15 8.95
N LEU A 78 -9.69 0.02 8.83
CA LEU A 78 -8.73 -0.71 9.68
C LEU A 78 -8.95 -0.44 11.17
N LYS A 79 -9.22 0.82 11.57
CA LYS A 79 -9.57 1.14 12.96
C LYS A 79 -10.83 0.44 13.44
N THR A 80 -11.88 0.44 12.61
CA THR A 80 -13.15 -0.21 12.98
C THR A 80 -13.00 -1.71 13.17
N ARG A 81 -11.99 -2.32 12.55
CA ARG A 81 -11.64 -3.74 12.70
C ARG A 81 -10.61 -4.01 13.80
N GLY A 82 -10.23 -3.02 14.60
CA GLY A 82 -9.41 -3.22 15.80
C GLY A 82 -8.03 -2.56 15.78
N VAL A 83 -7.55 -2.03 14.65
CA VAL A 83 -6.22 -1.39 14.59
C VAL A 83 -6.22 -0.08 15.39
N LYS A 84 -5.41 -0.01 16.45
CA LYS A 84 -5.28 1.17 17.30
C LYS A 84 -4.08 2.03 16.93
N SER A 85 -2.97 1.40 16.54
CA SER A 85 -1.72 2.11 16.27
C SER A 85 -0.91 1.48 15.14
N ILE A 86 -0.13 2.32 14.46
CA ILE A 86 0.79 1.94 13.39
C ILE A 86 2.09 2.71 13.61
N GLY A 87 3.24 2.04 13.53
CA GLY A 87 4.55 2.70 13.67
C GLY A 87 4.95 3.48 12.42
N LEU A 88 4.92 2.82 11.25
CA LEU A 88 5.34 3.38 9.97
C LEU A 88 4.35 3.03 8.86
N VAL A 89 3.98 4.00 8.04
CA VAL A 89 3.28 3.79 6.77
C VAL A 89 4.26 3.98 5.63
N VAL A 90 4.38 2.96 4.78
CA VAL A 90 5.22 2.99 3.58
C VAL A 90 4.32 2.92 2.36
N SER A 91 4.41 3.92 1.48
CA SER A 91 3.68 3.94 0.22
C SER A 91 4.56 4.43 -0.91
N ASP A 92 4.14 4.21 -2.17
CA ASP A 92 4.66 5.04 -3.26
C ASP A 92 4.10 6.47 -3.14
N SER A 93 4.39 7.31 -4.14
CA SER A 93 3.88 8.67 -4.37
C SER A 93 2.37 8.74 -4.66
N LEU A 94 1.57 8.00 -3.89
CA LEU A 94 0.11 7.99 -3.97
C LEU A 94 -0.45 9.33 -3.52
N THR A 95 -1.43 9.83 -4.27
CA THR A 95 -1.96 11.17 -4.03
C THR A 95 -2.67 11.24 -2.68
N SER A 96 -2.25 12.18 -1.82
CA SER A 96 -2.89 12.48 -0.51
C SER A 96 -2.86 11.38 0.56
N ILE A 97 -2.11 10.29 0.36
CA ILE A 97 -2.03 9.21 1.37
C ILE A 97 -1.37 9.68 2.67
N GLU A 98 -0.34 10.53 2.59
CA GLU A 98 0.36 11.08 3.76
C GLU A 98 -0.61 11.88 4.64
N ASN A 99 -1.41 12.75 4.04
CA ASN A 99 -2.42 13.54 4.74
C ASN A 99 -3.50 12.65 5.39
N ALA A 100 -3.97 11.63 4.68
CA ALA A 100 -4.96 10.69 5.22
C ALA A 100 -4.36 9.85 6.36
N SER A 101 -3.12 9.40 6.22
CA SER A 101 -2.38 8.67 7.25
C SER A 101 -2.18 9.50 8.50
N ALA A 102 -1.69 10.73 8.37
CA ALA A 102 -1.51 11.64 9.51
C ALA A 102 -2.84 11.98 10.21
N LYS A 103 -3.95 12.02 9.47
CA LYS A 103 -5.28 12.26 10.05
C LYS A 103 -5.81 11.06 10.84
N VAL A 104 -5.68 9.85 10.28
CA VAL A 104 -6.25 8.64 10.91
C VAL A 104 -5.31 8.08 11.97
N PHE A 105 -4.01 8.01 11.70
CA PHE A 105 -2.98 7.48 12.59
C PHE A 105 -1.90 8.55 12.82
N PRO A 106 -2.16 9.58 13.66
CA PRO A 106 -1.27 10.74 13.81
C PRO A 106 0.12 10.42 14.37
N ASN A 107 0.27 9.29 15.05
CA ASN A 107 1.56 8.83 15.57
C ASN A 107 2.37 8.00 14.56
N ALA A 108 1.75 7.59 13.45
CA ALA A 108 2.43 6.84 12.42
C ALA A 108 3.32 7.78 11.61
N LYS A 109 4.59 7.41 11.43
CA LYS A 109 5.45 8.10 10.46
C LYS A 109 5.05 7.69 9.05
N HIS A 110 5.31 8.55 8.07
CA HIS A 110 5.17 8.22 6.66
C HIS A 110 6.54 8.21 5.98
N GLN A 111 6.77 7.21 5.13
CA GLN A 111 7.98 7.08 4.33
C GLN A 111 7.61 6.66 2.90
N LEU A 112 8.32 7.24 1.92
CA LEU A 112 8.22 6.79 0.54
C LEU A 112 8.95 5.46 0.34
N CYS A 113 8.34 4.57 -0.44
CA CYS A 113 8.88 3.25 -0.69
C CYS A 113 10.19 3.32 -1.49
N VAL A 114 11.30 2.96 -0.85
CA VAL A 114 12.64 2.95 -1.47
C VAL A 114 12.72 2.00 -2.68
N VAL A 115 11.94 0.91 -2.67
CA VAL A 115 11.85 -0.02 -3.81
C VAL A 115 11.26 0.66 -5.04
N HIS A 116 10.17 1.42 -4.86
CA HIS A 116 9.54 2.19 -5.94
C HIS A 116 10.44 3.32 -6.40
N PHE A 117 11.06 4.05 -5.47
CA PHE A 117 12.03 5.09 -5.78
C PHE A 117 13.18 4.58 -6.66
N LYS A 118 13.82 3.47 -6.26
CA LYS A 118 14.88 2.83 -7.05
C LYS A 118 14.40 2.40 -8.43
N ARG A 119 13.22 1.77 -8.51
CA ARG A 119 12.62 1.35 -9.78
C ARG A 119 12.41 2.55 -10.72
N ASN A 120 11.92 3.66 -10.17
CA ASN A 120 11.69 4.90 -10.92
C ASN A 120 12.99 5.50 -11.44
N ILE A 121 14.05 5.56 -10.62
CA ILE A 121 15.37 6.01 -11.07
C ILE A 121 15.91 5.11 -12.17
N LEU A 122 15.95 3.79 -11.95
CA LEU A 122 16.50 2.83 -12.91
C LEU A 122 15.73 2.84 -14.24
N ALA A 123 14.45 3.19 -14.23
CA ALA A 123 13.63 3.28 -15.43
C ALA A 123 14.10 4.39 -16.40
N ILE A 124 14.73 5.46 -15.88
CA ILE A 124 15.27 6.58 -16.67
C ILE A 124 16.46 6.14 -17.53
N PHE A 125 17.22 5.14 -17.06
CA PHE A 125 18.48 4.74 -17.70
C PHE A 125 18.34 3.55 -18.66
N PRO A 126 19.21 3.49 -19.71
CA PRO A 126 19.32 2.32 -20.58
C PRO A 126 19.63 1.05 -19.79
N ARG A 127 19.11 -0.10 -20.26
CA ARG A 127 19.28 -1.40 -19.59
C ARG A 127 20.75 -1.75 -19.31
N THR A 128 21.67 -1.37 -20.20
CA THR A 128 23.11 -1.60 -20.08
C THR A 128 23.74 -0.91 -18.87
N LYS A 129 23.15 0.21 -18.42
CA LYS A 129 23.65 1.02 -17.29
C LYS A 129 22.96 0.74 -15.96
N ARG A 130 21.85 0.00 -15.97
CA ARG A 130 21.05 -0.22 -14.74
C ARG A 130 21.78 -0.98 -13.65
N VAL A 131 22.69 -1.89 -14.00
CA VAL A 131 23.44 -2.68 -13.00
C VAL A 131 24.42 -1.78 -12.24
N GLU A 132 25.19 -0.97 -12.96
CA GLU A 132 26.13 0.03 -12.41
C GLU A 132 25.40 0.98 -11.46
N ILE A 133 24.30 1.58 -11.93
CA ILE A 133 23.50 2.53 -11.15
C ILE A 133 22.83 1.88 -9.93
N ALA A 134 22.38 0.62 -10.04
CA ALA A 134 21.77 -0.07 -8.92
C ALA A 134 22.76 -0.33 -7.77
N ILE A 135 24.05 -0.50 -8.08
CA ILE A 135 25.12 -0.63 -7.08
C ILE A 135 25.31 0.71 -6.37
N GLU A 136 25.44 1.80 -7.12
CA GLU A 136 25.58 3.16 -6.54
C GLU A 136 24.37 3.53 -5.66
N LEU A 137 23.15 3.24 -6.11
CA LEU A 137 21.93 3.47 -5.34
C LEU A 137 21.87 2.68 -4.03
N LYS A 138 22.61 1.58 -3.91
CA LYS A 138 22.66 0.78 -2.67
C LYS A 138 23.47 1.48 -1.58
N GLU A 139 24.47 2.28 -1.95
CA GLU A 139 25.29 3.03 -0.99
C GLU A 139 24.51 4.18 -0.32
N ILE A 140 23.54 4.76 -1.04
CA ILE A 140 22.66 5.82 -0.54
C ILE A 140 21.59 5.28 0.43
N GLU A 141 21.22 4.00 0.30
CA GLU A 141 20.13 3.37 1.06
C GLU A 141 20.43 3.22 2.56
N LEU A 142 21.68 3.39 2.99
CA LEU A 142 22.10 3.35 4.39
C LEU A 142 21.78 4.64 5.17
N ILE A 143 21.20 5.65 4.51
CA ILE A 143 21.01 7.02 5.06
C ILE A 143 19.51 7.38 5.20
N ILE A 144 18.59 6.62 4.60
CA ILE A 144 17.14 6.87 4.57
C ILE A 144 16.41 5.85 5.44
#